data_AF-A0AA86RMA5-F1
#
_entry.id   AF-A0AA86RMA5-F1
#
_cell.length_a   1.000
_cell.length_b   1.000
_cell.length_c   1.000
_cell.angle_alpha   90.00
_cell.angle_beta   90.00
_cell.angle_gamma   90.00
#
_symmetry.space_group_name_H-M   'P 1'
#
loop_
_entity.id
_entity.type
_entity.pdbx_description
1 polymer ?
#
loop_
_entity_poly.entity_id
_entity_poly.type
_entity_poly.pdbx_seq_one_letter_code
_entity_poly.pdbx_strand_id
1 'polypeptide(L)'
;MRGVVIPGHRVASGLNNNPKYPGGTLRMQLQFFKELGLDLSQYYLGTLNIQTSSTLKLIKPFKTFENVKWCEDPAETFSFIQILLECTVMGGGIAFSCLLCEQLYIKIFCHFQCG
;
A
#
# COMPACT_ATOMS: atom_id res chain seq x y z
N MET A 1 -13.64 5.85 10.26
CA MET A 1 -14.16 5.56 8.90
C MET A 1 -14.39 4.07 8.78
N ARG A 2 -15.39 3.61 8.01
CA ARG A 2 -15.59 2.20 7.68
C ARG A 2 -15.58 2.02 6.16
N GLY A 3 -15.22 0.83 5.71
CA GLY A 3 -15.23 0.47 4.30
C GLY A 3 -15.29 -1.03 4.12
N VAL A 4 -15.51 -1.45 2.88
CA VAL A 4 -15.53 -2.86 2.49
C VAL A 4 -14.32 -3.15 1.63
N VAL A 5 -13.69 -4.29 1.87
CA VAL A 5 -12.60 -4.78 1.02
C VAL A 5 -13.19 -5.19 -0.32
N ILE A 6 -12.62 -4.68 -1.41
CA ILE A 6 -13.03 -5.02 -2.77
C ILE A 6 -11.86 -5.62 -3.56
N PRO A 7 -12.13 -6.45 -4.58
CA PRO A 7 -11.10 -6.89 -5.51
C PRO A 7 -10.46 -5.69 -6.23
N GLY A 8 -9.14 -5.72 -6.38
CA GLY A 8 -8.43 -4.79 -7.26
C GLY A 8 -7.83 -5.48 -8.48
N HIS A 9 -7.13 -4.71 -9.32
CA HIS A 9 -6.52 -5.20 -10.57
C HIS A 9 -5.28 -6.09 -10.39
N ARG A 10 -4.82 -6.32 -9.15
CA ARG A 10 -3.68 -7.19 -8.80
C ARG A 10 -2.35 -6.82 -9.47
N VAL A 11 -2.20 -5.59 -9.95
CA VAL A 11 -0.95 -5.05 -10.51
C VAL A 11 0.15 -4.96 -9.44
N ALA A 12 -0.22 -4.52 -8.23
CA ALA A 12 0.72 -4.30 -7.13
C ALA A 12 1.42 -5.59 -6.67
N SER A 13 0.66 -6.67 -6.53
CA SER A 13 1.16 -7.99 -6.14
C SER A 13 1.73 -8.81 -7.30
N GLY A 14 1.56 -8.36 -8.54
CA GLY A 14 2.02 -9.07 -9.74
C GLY A 14 1.14 -10.25 -10.17
N LEU A 15 0.01 -10.53 -9.48
CA LEU A 15 -0.85 -11.68 -9.81
C LEU A 15 -1.64 -11.50 -11.13
N ASN A 16 -1.57 -10.34 -11.76
CA ASN A 16 -2.12 -10.13 -13.10
C ASN A 16 -1.09 -10.35 -14.23
N ASN A 17 0.15 -10.70 -13.90
CA ASN A 17 1.24 -10.97 -14.84
C ASN A 17 1.46 -9.86 -15.88
N ASN A 18 1.25 -8.60 -15.51
CA ASN A 18 1.48 -7.48 -16.42
C ASN A 18 2.98 -7.43 -16.81
N PRO A 19 3.36 -7.60 -18.09
CA PRO A 19 4.75 -7.65 -18.52
C PRO A 19 5.48 -6.32 -18.30
N LYS A 20 4.76 -5.20 -18.23
CA LYS A 20 5.31 -3.87 -17.91
C LYS A 20 5.84 -3.81 -16.47
N TYR A 21 5.27 -4.60 -15.56
CA TYR A 21 5.63 -4.61 -14.14
C TYR A 21 5.98 -6.04 -13.70
N PRO A 22 7.14 -6.57 -14.11
CA PRO A 22 7.51 -7.95 -13.83
C PRO A 22 7.55 -8.22 -12.32
N GLY A 23 6.74 -9.20 -11.88
CA GLY A 23 6.62 -9.55 -10.46
C GLY A 23 5.85 -8.55 -9.60
N GLY A 24 5.20 -7.55 -10.20
CA GLY A 24 4.35 -6.55 -9.55
C GLY A 24 5.06 -5.26 -9.17
N THR A 25 4.30 -4.15 -9.09
CA THR A 25 4.89 -2.83 -8.83
C THR A 25 5.51 -2.71 -7.44
N LEU A 26 4.97 -3.40 -6.42
CA LEU A 26 5.55 -3.35 -5.08
C LEU A 26 6.95 -3.95 -5.01
N ARG A 27 7.17 -5.05 -5.73
CA ARG A 27 8.49 -5.69 -5.81
C ARG A 27 9.50 -4.76 -6.47
N MET A 28 9.11 -4.08 -7.54
CA MET A 28 9.96 -3.13 -8.24
C MET A 28 10.26 -1.89 -7.39
N GLN A 29 9.27 -1.38 -6.66
CA GLN A 29 9.39 -0.17 -5.85
C GLN A 29 10.16 -0.38 -4.53
N LEU A 30 10.23 -1.61 -4.02
CA LEU A 30 10.77 -1.94 -2.70
C LEU A 30 12.20 -1.40 -2.49
N GLN A 31 13.08 -1.59 -3.47
CA GLN A 31 14.48 -1.16 -3.38
C GLN A 31 14.59 0.36 -3.33
N PHE A 32 13.80 1.07 -4.13
CA PHE A 32 13.79 2.53 -4.16
C PHE A 32 13.36 3.13 -2.82
N PHE A 33 12.29 2.61 -2.20
CA PHE A 33 11.87 3.10 -0.89
C PHE A 33 12.89 2.79 0.20
N LYS A 34 13.52 1.61 0.13
CA LYS A 34 14.59 1.24 1.07
C LYS A 34 15.78 2.19 0.99
N GLU A 35 16.23 2.52 -0.22
CA GLU A 35 17.32 3.48 -0.45
C GLU A 35 16.97 4.90 0.02
N LEU A 36 15.69 5.30 -0.08
CA LEU A 36 15.19 6.57 0.43
C LEU A 36 14.91 6.56 1.96
N GLY A 37 15.22 5.45 2.64
CA GLY A 37 15.13 5.30 4.09
C GLY A 37 13.74 4.90 4.60
N LEU A 38 13.00 4.10 3.83
CA LEU A 38 11.78 3.41 4.25
C LEU A 38 11.84 1.93 3.82
N ASP A 39 12.19 1.04 4.74
CA ASP A 39 12.22 -0.39 4.46
C ASP A 39 10.83 -1.02 4.60
N LEU A 40 10.24 -1.39 3.45
CA LEU A 40 8.94 -2.06 3.38
C LEU A 40 9.02 -3.59 3.38
N SER A 41 10.21 -4.19 3.52
CA SER A 41 10.39 -5.66 3.45
C SER A 41 9.68 -6.43 4.57
N GLN A 42 9.39 -5.74 5.68
CA GLN A 42 8.61 -6.27 6.80
C GLN A 42 7.09 -6.32 6.53
N TYR A 43 6.61 -5.67 5.46
CA TYR A 43 5.19 -5.67 5.12
C TYR A 43 4.87 -6.77 4.11
N TYR A 44 3.63 -7.25 4.14
CA TYR A 44 3.14 -8.10 3.06
C TYR A 44 3.13 -7.33 1.74
N LEU A 45 3.73 -7.90 0.69
CA LEU A 45 3.83 -7.29 -0.63
C LEU A 45 2.51 -7.43 -1.42
N GLY A 46 1.47 -6.80 -0.88
CA GLY A 46 0.15 -6.67 -1.49
C GLY A 46 -0.52 -5.39 -1.04
N THR A 47 -1.64 -5.05 -1.68
CA THR A 47 -2.44 -3.88 -1.33
C THR A 47 -3.88 -4.29 -1.08
N LEU A 48 -4.48 -3.75 -0.02
CA LEU A 48 -5.94 -3.81 0.14
C LEU A 48 -6.60 -2.64 -0.58
N ASN A 49 -7.64 -2.94 -1.36
CA ASN A 49 -8.51 -1.92 -1.93
C ASN A 49 -9.75 -1.84 -1.04
N ILE A 50 -10.03 -0.64 -0.52
CA ILE A 50 -11.16 -0.42 0.38
C ILE A 50 -12.10 0.59 -0.27
N GLN A 51 -13.34 0.18 -0.50
CA GLN A 51 -14.41 1.09 -0.89
C GLN A 51 -15.02 1.71 0.35
N THR A 52 -15.13 3.04 0.37
CA THR A 52 -15.67 3.80 1.50
C THR A 52 -16.76 4.74 0.99
N SER A 53 -17.73 5.07 1.84
CA SER A 53 -18.82 6.00 1.52
C SER A 53 -18.44 7.47 1.74
N SER A 54 -17.22 7.74 2.18
CA SER A 54 -16.78 9.08 2.59
C SER A 54 -15.37 9.34 2.09
N THR A 55 -15.14 10.55 1.57
CA THR A 55 -13.80 10.95 1.14
C THR A 55 -12.83 10.89 2.31
N LEU A 56 -11.73 10.19 2.11
CA LEU A 56 -10.67 10.08 3.09
C LEU A 56 -9.88 11.39 3.08
N LYS A 57 -9.99 12.18 4.15
CA LYS A 57 -9.10 13.34 4.35
C LYS A 57 -7.78 12.82 4.88
N LEU A 58 -6.78 12.78 4.02
CA LEU A 58 -5.44 12.40 4.41
C LEU A 58 -4.90 13.42 5.41
N ILE A 59 -4.35 12.89 6.50
CA ILE A 59 -3.61 13.68 7.48
C ILE A 59 -2.18 13.91 6.98
N LYS A 60 -1.38 14.62 7.76
CA LYS A 60 0.04 14.85 7.46
C LYS A 60 0.78 13.49 7.30
N PRO A 61 1.37 13.20 6.14
CA PRO A 61 2.22 12.04 5.98
C PRO A 61 3.45 12.15 6.88
N PHE A 62 3.92 11.02 7.40
CA PHE A 62 5.16 10.98 8.19
C PHE A 62 6.39 10.96 7.28
N LYS A 63 6.21 10.52 6.02
CA LYS A 63 7.26 10.46 5.01
C LYS A 63 6.65 10.74 3.64
N THR A 64 7.29 11.63 2.89
CA THR A 64 6.96 11.89 1.48
C THR A 64 8.23 11.82 0.66
N PHE A 65 8.16 11.11 -0.47
CA PHE A 65 9.21 11.06 -1.47
C PHE A 65 8.68 11.68 -2.74
N GLU A 66 9.28 12.78 -3.16
CA GLU A 66 8.89 13.51 -4.37
C GLU A 66 9.70 13.02 -5.57
N ASN A 67 9.06 12.98 -6.75
CA ASN A 67 9.72 12.71 -8.04
C ASN A 67 10.54 11.40 -8.06
N VAL A 68 10.01 10.32 -7.46
CA VAL A 68 10.66 9.01 -7.46
C VAL A 68 10.51 8.36 -8.83
N LYS A 69 11.62 8.19 -9.54
CA LYS A 69 11.72 7.48 -10.82
C LYS A 69 12.08 6.01 -10.58
N TRP A 70 11.07 5.14 -10.53
CA TRP A 70 11.23 3.72 -10.17
C TRP A 70 11.05 2.76 -11.35
N CYS A 71 10.55 3.23 -12.50
CA CYS A 71 10.47 2.49 -13.75
C CYS A 71 10.45 3.44 -14.96
N GLU A 72 10.12 2.92 -16.14
CA GLU A 72 10.03 3.72 -17.38
C GLU A 72 8.95 4.82 -17.31
N ASP A 73 7.91 4.64 -16.49
CA ASP A 73 6.84 5.62 -16.29
C ASP A 73 7.33 6.95 -15.69
N PRO A 74 6.59 8.05 -15.89
CA PRO A 74 6.91 9.33 -15.26
C PRO A 74 7.19 9.18 -13.76
N ALA A 75 8.06 10.05 -13.24
CA ALA A 75 8.36 10.07 -11.81
C ALA A 75 7.09 10.41 -11.01
N GLU A 76 6.97 9.83 -9.82
CA GLU A 76 5.77 9.94 -8.98
C GLU A 76 6.12 10.41 -7.57
N THR A 77 5.15 11.05 -6.92
CA THR A 77 5.25 11.40 -5.50
C THR A 77 4.53 10.35 -4.67
N PHE A 78 5.19 9.87 -3.62
CA PHE A 78 4.67 8.87 -2.70
C PHE A 78 4.61 9.45 -1.29
N SER A 79 3.41 9.49 -0.71
CA SER A 79 3.19 9.93 0.68
C SER A 79 2.74 8.77 1.54
N PHE A 80 3.41 8.55 2.66
CA PHE A 80 3.14 7.45 3.59
C PHE A 80 2.56 7.97 4.91
N ILE A 81 1.47 7.35 5.34
CA ILE A 81 0.77 7.62 6.59
C ILE A 81 0.64 6.31 7.35
N GLN A 82 0.97 6.30 8.64
CA GLN A 82 0.72 5.15 9.50
C GLN A 82 -0.74 5.14 9.93
N ILE A 83 -1.40 4.00 9.78
CA ILE A 83 -2.80 3.81 10.17
C ILE A 83 -2.97 2.53 10.97
N LEU A 84 -4.02 2.49 11.78
CA LEU A 84 -4.53 1.25 12.37
C LEU A 84 -5.75 0.80 11.54
N LEU A 85 -5.70 -0.43 11.04
CA LEU A 85 -6.82 -1.04 10.32
C LEU A 85 -7.50 -2.07 11.21
N GLU A 86 -8.72 -1.79 11.63
CA GLU A 86 -9.57 -2.74 12.33
C GLU A 86 -10.42 -3.52 11.32
N CYS A 87 -10.25 -4.84 11.30
CA CYS A 87 -11.04 -5.76 10.51
C CYS A 87 -11.98 -6.54 11.43
N THR A 88 -13.28 -6.44 11.17
CA THR A 88 -14.28 -7.26 11.86
C THR A 88 -14.51 -8.53 11.05
N VAL A 89 -14.23 -9.68 11.63
CA VAL A 89 -14.51 -11.01 11.06
C VAL A 89 -15.53 -11.74 11.94
N MET A 90 -16.19 -12.77 11.41
CA MET A 90 -17.04 -13.62 12.24
C MET A 90 -16.20 -14.27 13.34
N GLY A 91 -16.42 -13.89 14.59
CA GLY A 91 -15.63 -14.34 15.74
C GLY A 91 -14.80 -13.26 16.46
N GLY A 92 -14.74 -12.02 15.95
CA GLY A 92 -14.08 -10.91 16.65
C GLY A 92 -13.48 -9.84 15.74
N GLY A 93 -12.89 -8.81 16.35
CA GLY A 93 -12.11 -7.78 15.65
C GLY A 93 -10.61 -8.05 15.74
N ILE A 94 -9.90 -7.93 14.61
CA ILE A 94 -8.43 -7.97 14.56
C ILE A 94 -7.95 -6.61 14.06
N ALA A 95 -6.95 -6.04 14.73
CA ALA A 95 -6.34 -4.78 14.33
C ALA A 95 -4.94 -5.00 13.73
N PHE A 96 -4.63 -4.30 12.65
CA PHE A 96 -3.34 -4.36 11.96
C PHE A 96 -2.70 -2.98 11.92
N SER A 97 -1.40 -2.93 12.22
CA SER A 97 -0.57 -1.75 11.93
C SER A 97 -0.25 -1.73 10.44
N CYS A 98 -0.67 -0.66 9.76
CA CYS A 98 -0.55 -0.56 8.31
C CYS A 98 0.08 0.76 7.86
N LEU A 99 0.57 0.78 6.63
CA LEU A 99 0.93 2.00 5.92
C LEU A 99 -0.07 2.28 4.82
N LEU A 100 -0.63 3.48 4.83
CA LEU A 100 -1.37 4.06 3.73
C LEU A 100 -0.39 4.80 2.84
N CYS A 101 -0.29 4.40 1.58
CA CYS A 101 0.49 5.11 0.57
C CYS A 101 -0.46 5.78 -0.41
N GLU A 102 -0.35 7.10 -0.50
CA GLU A 102 -1.04 7.89 -1.52
C GLU A 102 -0.17 7.91 -2.79
N GLN A 103 -0.65 7.19 -3.80
CA GLN A 103 -0.33 7.34 -5.22
C GLN A 103 -1.68 7.62 -5.93
N LEU A 104 -1.80 7.53 -7.27
CA LEU A 104 -3.10 7.59 -7.97
C LEU A 104 -4.22 6.69 -7.36
N TYR A 105 -3.85 5.70 -6.55
CA TYR A 105 -4.75 4.88 -5.74
C TYR A 105 -4.21 4.74 -4.31
N ILE A 106 -5.14 4.61 -3.35
CA ILE A 106 -4.83 4.32 -1.95
C ILE A 106 -4.33 2.88 -1.83
N LYS A 107 -3.07 2.70 -1.39
CA LYS A 107 -2.49 1.38 -1.13
C LYS A 107 -2.30 1.18 0.37
N ILE A 108 -2.77 0.04 0.89
CA ILE A 108 -2.56 -0.33 2.30
C ILE A 108 -1.57 -1.49 2.37
N PHE A 109 -0.44 -1.26 3.02
CA PHE A 109 0.54 -2.28 3.37
C PHE A 109 0.26 -2.76 4.79
N CYS A 110 0.01 -4.06 4.98
CA CYS A 110 -0.23 -4.63 6.30
C CYS A 110 1.01 -5.40 6.78
N HIS A 111 1.38 -5.20 8.03
CA HIS A 111 2.31 -6.09 8.72
C HIS A 111 1.49 -7.21 9.38
N PHE A 112 1.74 -8.45 8.98
CA PHE A 112 1.16 -9.62 9.63
C PHE A 112 2.22 -10.25 10.52
N GLN A 113 2.01 -10.23 11.82
CA GLN A 113 2.75 -11.10 12.73
C GLN A 113 2.07 -12.47 12.67
N CYS A 114 2.57 -13.38 11.85
CA CYS A 114 2.23 -14.78 12.00
C CYS A 114 2.89 -15.27 13.29
N GLY A 115 2.07 -15.71 14.24
CA GLY A 115 2.51 -16.49 15.40
C GLY A 115 2.86 -17.92 15.01
#